data_AF-A0A925W2R1-F1
#
_entry.id   AF-A0A925W2R1-F1
#
_cell.length_a   1.000
_cell.length_b   1.000
_cell.length_c   1.000
_cell.angle_alpha   90.00
_cell.angle_beta   90.00
_cell.angle_gamma   90.00
#
_symmetry.space_group_name_H-M   'P 1'
#
loop_
_entity.id
_entity.type
_entity.pdbx_description
1 polymer ?
#
loop_
_entity_poly.entity_id
_entity_poly.type
_entity_poly.pdbx_seq_one_letter_code
_entity_poly.pdbx_strand_id
1 'polypeptide(L)'
;MAVHKRPAAFEGIDGFSYSADILTDETGEASASWGAYLLFVRWGYGEPEVQGHLESEFLVRASSEAVARQQIGNMLLATVKATLDGLIRARR
;
A
#
# COMPACT_ATOMS: atom_id res chain seq x y z
N MET A 1 20.50 -4.16 20.92
CA MET A 1 19.18 -3.73 20.41
C MET A 1 19.22 -3.78 18.89
N ALA A 2 18.42 -4.63 18.26
CA ALA A 2 18.28 -4.61 16.81
C ALA A 2 17.42 -3.38 16.46
N VAL A 3 18.06 -2.32 16.00
CA VAL A 3 17.33 -1.23 15.34
C VAL A 3 16.82 -1.83 14.05
N HIS A 4 15.52 -2.12 13.98
CA HIS A 4 14.88 -2.47 12.72
C HIS A 4 15.08 -1.27 11.80
N LYS A 5 16.07 -1.37 10.89
CA LYS A 5 16.32 -0.35 9.88
C LYS A 5 15.01 -0.11 9.13
N ARG A 6 14.73 1.16 8.84
CA ARG A 6 13.58 1.58 8.03
C ARG A 6 13.50 0.68 6.78
N PRO A 7 12.36 0.05 6.49
CA PRO A 7 12.17 -0.66 5.23
C PRO A 7 12.45 0.27 4.05
N ALA A 8 12.73 -0.31 2.88
CA ALA A 8 12.74 0.47 1.65
C ALA A 8 11.41 1.23 1.53
N ALA A 9 11.50 2.54 1.41
CA ALA A 9 10.35 3.42 1.56
C ALA A 9 10.24 4.34 0.35
N PHE A 10 9.01 4.58 -0.09
CA PHE A 10 8.69 5.58 -1.09
C PHE A 10 8.73 6.95 -0.45
N GLU A 11 9.20 7.97 -1.18
CA GLU A 11 9.05 9.37 -0.79
C GLU A 11 7.77 9.93 -1.41
N GLY A 12 6.77 10.24 -0.59
CA GLY A 12 5.53 10.85 -1.04
C GLY A 12 5.76 12.28 -1.53
N ILE A 13 4.89 12.77 -2.43
CA ILE A 13 4.91 14.17 -2.89
C ILE A 13 4.65 15.21 -1.79
N ASP A 14 4.24 14.78 -0.60
CA ASP A 14 4.14 15.60 0.61
C ASP A 14 5.46 15.68 1.41
N GLY A 15 6.52 15.03 0.93
CA GLY A 15 7.85 15.00 1.54
C GLY A 15 7.99 13.98 2.67
N PHE A 16 6.95 13.24 3.01
CA PHE A 16 7.02 12.17 4.01
C PHE A 16 7.43 10.86 3.35
N SER A 17 7.95 9.92 4.13
CA SER A 17 8.31 8.62 3.59
C SER A 17 7.41 7.52 4.11
N TYR A 18 7.12 6.59 3.21
CA TYR A 18 6.04 5.61 3.31
C TYR A 18 6.56 4.20 3.06
N SER A 19 6.23 3.26 3.95
CA SER A 19 6.34 1.83 3.64
C SER A 19 5.06 1.36 2.95
N ALA A 20 5.17 0.45 1.99
CA ALA A 20 4.01 -0.16 1.34
C ALA A 20 3.86 -1.62 1.80
N ASP A 21 2.63 -2.05 2.02
CA ASP A 21 2.26 -3.44 2.25
C ASP A 21 1.08 -3.84 1.35
N ILE A 22 0.97 -5.14 1.07
CA ILE A 22 -0.11 -5.73 0.28
C ILE A 22 -1.10 -6.39 1.24
N LEU A 23 -2.33 -5.89 1.22
CA LEU A 23 -3.45 -6.47 1.94
C LEU A 23 -4.46 -7.08 0.97
N THR A 24 -5.15 -8.09 1.46
CA THR A 24 -6.19 -8.84 0.75
C THR A 24 -7.42 -8.92 1.64
N ASP A 25 -8.60 -8.81 1.04
CA ASP A 25 -9.87 -8.90 1.76
C ASP A 25 -10.98 -9.45 0.84
N GLU A 26 -12.07 -9.91 1.43
CA GLU A 26 -13.24 -10.37 0.69
C GLU A 26 -14.03 -9.17 0.15
N THR A 27 -14.47 -9.25 -1.11
CA THR A 27 -15.21 -8.15 -1.77
C THR A 27 -16.72 -8.25 -1.60
N GLY A 28 -17.22 -9.43 -1.21
CA GLY A 28 -18.65 -9.75 -1.23
C GLY A 28 -19.23 -10.06 -2.63
N GLU A 29 -18.42 -10.01 -3.70
CA GLU A 29 -18.86 -10.32 -5.07
C GLU A 29 -18.52 -11.77 -5.46
N ALA A 30 -19.52 -12.60 -5.79
CA ALA A 30 -19.29 -14.02 -6.09
C ALA A 30 -18.35 -14.29 -7.28
N SER A 31 -18.29 -13.39 -8.27
CA SER A 31 -17.39 -13.50 -9.43
C SER A 31 -15.97 -12.96 -9.17
N ALA A 32 -15.77 -12.27 -8.05
CA ALA A 32 -14.56 -11.52 -7.76
C ALA A 32 -14.31 -11.48 -6.24
N SER A 33 -14.47 -12.64 -5.59
CA SER A 33 -14.64 -12.75 -4.13
C SER A 33 -13.51 -12.18 -3.29
N TRP A 34 -12.33 -12.02 -3.88
CA TRP A 34 -11.15 -11.47 -3.21
C TRP A 34 -10.65 -10.20 -3.91
N GLY A 35 -10.35 -9.19 -3.12
CA GLY A 35 -9.72 -7.94 -3.55
C GLY A 35 -8.35 -7.80 -2.92
N ALA A 36 -7.44 -7.11 -3.61
CA ALA A 36 -6.17 -6.70 -3.05
C ALA A 36 -5.95 -5.19 -3.21
N TYR A 37 -5.35 -4.58 -2.18
CA TYR A 37 -5.10 -3.15 -2.10
C TYR A 37 -3.75 -2.88 -1.43
N LEU A 38 -3.28 -1.64 -1.55
CA LEU A 38 -2.02 -1.20 -0.97
C LEU A 38 -2.30 -0.40 0.31
N LEU A 39 -1.60 -0.78 1.39
CA LEU A 39 -1.52 -0.01 2.61
C LEU A 39 -0.18 0.73 2.65
N PHE A 40 -0.23 2.06 2.77
CA PHE A 40 0.94 2.90 2.91
C PHE A 40 1.05 3.45 4.32
N VAL A 41 2.07 3.03 5.06
CA VAL A 41 2.36 3.51 6.43
C VAL A 41 3.23 4.75 6.35
N ARG A 42 2.74 5.89 6.85
CA ARG A 42 3.46 7.17 6.91
C ARG A 42 4.35 7.23 8.13
N TRP A 43 5.62 7.56 7.93
CA TRP A 43 6.60 7.72 9.00
C TRP A 43 6.93 9.20 9.26
N GLY A 44 7.17 9.54 10.52
CA GLY A 44 7.65 10.85 10.93
C GLY A 44 9.11 11.16 10.53
N TYR A 45 9.50 12.43 10.66
CA TYR A 45 10.89 12.85 10.52
C TYR A 45 11.63 12.63 11.85
N GLY A 46 12.25 11.46 12.04
CA GLY A 46 13.01 11.17 13.26
C GLY A 46 13.00 9.70 13.65
N GLU A 47 12.80 9.43 14.95
CA GLU A 47 12.58 8.06 15.43
C GLU A 47 11.42 7.40 14.66
N PRO A 48 11.45 6.06 14.47
CA PRO A 48 10.45 5.35 13.68
C PRO A 48 9.08 5.36 14.37
N GLU A 49 8.39 6.49 14.27
CA GLU A 49 7.03 6.70 14.72
C GLU A 49 6.10 6.69 13.50
N VAL A 50 5.06 5.85 13.58
CA VAL A 50 3.98 5.83 12.60
C VAL A 50 3.10 7.05 12.83
N GLN A 51 3.03 7.96 11.85
CA GLN A 51 2.21 9.17 11.92
C GLN A 51 0.85 9.02 11.24
N GLY A 52 0.62 7.92 10.53
CA GLY A 52 -0.66 7.65 9.89
C GLY A 52 -0.54 6.62 8.77
N HIS A 53 -1.61 6.46 8.01
CA HIS A 53 -1.62 5.62 6.84
C HIS A 53 -2.52 6.17 5.73
N LEU A 54 -2.27 5.67 4.52
CA LEU A 54 -3.15 5.79 3.36
C LEU A 54 -3.44 4.38 2.86
N GLU A 55 -4.67 4.16 2.41
CA GLU A 55 -5.10 2.90 1.81
C GLU A 55 -5.67 3.20 0.43
N SER A 56 -5.38 2.34 -0.55
CA SER A 56 -6.08 2.37 -1.82
C SER A 56 -7.38 1.61 -1.73
N GLU A 57 -8.30 1.87 -2.68
CA GLU A 57 -9.35 0.90 -2.99
C GLU A 57 -8.73 -0.41 -3.53
N PHE A 58 -9.57 -1.43 -3.75
CA PHE A 58 -9.15 -2.65 -4.43
C PHE A 58 -8.63 -2.35 -5.84
N LEU A 59 -7.32 -2.49 -6.01
CA LEU A 59 -6.62 -2.32 -7.28
C LEU A 59 -6.72 -3.59 -8.14
N VAL A 60 -6.90 -4.73 -7.48
CA VAL A 60 -7.05 -6.05 -8.09
C VAL A 60 -8.27 -6.72 -7.46
N ARG A 61 -9.03 -7.45 -8.27
CA ARG A 61 -10.02 -8.42 -7.79
C ARG A 61 -9.80 -9.77 -8.48
N ALA A 62 -9.99 -10.86 -7.76
CA ALA A 62 -9.77 -12.22 -8.22
C ALA A 62 -10.72 -13.22 -7.54
N SER A 63 -10.72 -14.46 -8.05
CA SER A 63 -11.53 -15.55 -7.49
C SER A 63 -10.93 -16.18 -6.22
N SER A 64 -9.68 -15.89 -5.89
CA SER A 64 -9.03 -16.35 -4.65
C SER A 64 -8.01 -15.35 -4.12
N GLU A 65 -7.77 -15.41 -2.81
CA GLU A 65 -6.80 -14.55 -2.12
C GLU A 65 -5.40 -14.65 -2.75
N ALA A 66 -4.95 -15.89 -3.02
CA ALA A 66 -3.61 -16.13 -3.55
C ALA A 66 -3.41 -15.49 -4.93
N VAL A 67 -4.43 -15.53 -5.79
CA VAL A 67 -4.38 -14.88 -7.11
C VAL A 67 -4.37 -13.36 -6.96
N ALA A 68 -5.21 -12.81 -6.08
CA ALA A 68 -5.23 -11.36 -5.82
C ALA A 68 -3.86 -10.87 -5.33
N ARG A 69 -3.26 -11.56 -4.35
CA ARG A 69 -1.93 -11.26 -3.79
C ARG A 69 -0.81 -11.40 -4.83
N GLN A 70 -0.86 -12.42 -5.68
CA GLN A 70 0.12 -12.60 -6.77
C GLN A 70 0.02 -11.46 -7.79
N GLN A 71 -1.19 -11.11 -8.22
CA GLN A 71 -1.41 -10.09 -9.24
C GLN A 71 -0.95 -8.70 -8.77
N ILE A 72 -1.31 -8.29 -7.55
CA ILE A 72 -0.85 -7.02 -7.00
C ILE A 72 0.66 -7.03 -6.70
N GLY A 73 1.21 -8.18 -6.29
CA GLY A 73 2.66 -8.36 -6.07
C GLY A 73 3.49 -8.21 -7.34
N ASN A 74 2.89 -8.35 -8.53
CA ASN A 74 3.55 -8.14 -9.82
C ASN A 74 3.48 -6.68 -10.31
N MET A 75 2.88 -5.76 -9.54
CA MET A 75 2.84 -4.35 -9.91
C MET A 75 4.25 -3.75 -9.94
N LEU A 76 4.49 -2.90 -10.93
CA LEU A 76 5.73 -2.14 -11.00
C LEU A 76 5.81 -1.17 -9.83
N LEU A 77 7.00 -1.01 -9.23
CA LEU A 77 7.23 -0.05 -8.15
C LEU A 77 6.87 1.39 -8.56
N ALA A 78 7.01 1.73 -9.84
CA ALA A 78 6.57 3.02 -10.39
C ALA A 78 5.04 3.20 -10.30
N THR A 79 4.26 2.14 -10.51
CA THR A 79 2.79 2.17 -10.37
C THR A 79 2.41 2.28 -8.90
N VAL A 80 3.06 1.54 -8.01
CA VAL A 80 2.88 1.65 -6.55
C VAL A 80 3.13 3.11 -6.09
N LYS A 81 4.20 3.72 -6.59
CA LYS A 81 4.52 5.13 -6.32
C LYS A 81 3.46 6.09 -6.84
N ALA A 82 2.99 5.89 -8.08
CA ALA A 82 1.94 6.72 -8.67
C ALA A 82 0.63 6.63 -7.87
N THR A 83 0.28 5.43 -7.37
CA THR A 83 -0.88 5.23 -6.48
C THR A 83 -0.73 6.04 -5.18
N LEU A 84 0.42 5.94 -4.51
CA LEU A 84 0.69 6.73 -3.30
C LEU A 84 0.51 8.24 -3.56
N ASP A 85 1.10 8.74 -4.63
CA ASP A 85 1.03 10.17 -4.96
C ASP A 85 -0.42 10.60 -5.29
N GLY A 86 -1.20 9.73 -5.95
CA GLY A 86 -2.62 9.94 -6.18
C GLY A 86 -3.42 10.05 -4.88
N LEU A 87 -3.19 9.14 -3.93
CA LEU A 87 -3.85 9.15 -2.62
C LEU A 87 -3.51 10.41 -1.81
N ILE A 88 -2.24 10.86 -1.84
CA ILE A 88 -1.83 12.11 -1.19
C ILE A 88 -2.55 13.32 -1.78
N ARG A 89 -2.72 13.37 -3.11
CA ARG A 89 -3.44 14.47 -3.78
C ARG A 89 -4.93 14.48 -3.43
N ALA A 90 -5.56 13.31 -3.36
CA ALA A 90 -7.00 13.20 -3.11
C ALA A 90 -7.41 13.56 -1.67
N ARG A 91 -6.47 13.54 -0.72
CA ARG A 91 -6.72 13.84 0.71
C ARG A 91 -6.50 15.31 1.08
N ARG A 92 -5.98 16.13 0.16
CA ARG A 92 -5.87 17.59 0.31
C ARG A 92 -7.14 18.28 -0.15
#